data_AF-A0A840MWD2-F1
#
_entry.id   AF-A0A840MWD2-F1
#
_cell.length_a   1.000
_cell.length_b   1.000
_cell.length_c   1.000
_cell.angle_alpha   90.00
_cell.angle_beta   90.00
_cell.angle_gamma   90.00
#
_symmetry.space_group_name_H-M   'P 1'
#
loop_
_entity.id
_entity.type
_entity.pdbx_description
1 polymer ?
#
loop_
_entity_poly.entity_id
_entity_poly.type
_entity_poly.pdbx_seq_one_letter_code
_entity_poly.pdbx_strand_id
1 'polypeptide(L)'
;MRNAHAQAQCAPAVDLAKKIAPLAKGEVAALTMATAPLQLPDLAFEDSEGKTRKLSEWKGRTVLVNLWATWCVPCRKEMPALDKLQETLGGADFEVVAINIDTRDPEKPKNFLKEAALTKLAYFHDRKAKVFQDLKSAGRALGMPTSVLVDGAGCEIATIAGPAEWASDDAIKLIKAATAK
;
A
#
# COMPACT_ATOMS: atom_id res chain seq x y z
N MET A 1 24.88 -4.95 -13.06
CA MET A 1 24.90 -3.50 -12.71
C MET A 1 23.56 -2.98 -12.18
N ARG A 2 22.38 -3.32 -12.76
CA ARG A 2 21.07 -2.85 -12.25
C ARG A 2 20.75 -3.25 -10.80
N ASN A 3 21.11 -4.47 -10.37
CA ASN A 3 20.88 -4.93 -9.00
C ASN A 3 21.65 -4.14 -7.93
N ALA A 4 22.91 -3.79 -8.18
CA ALA A 4 23.72 -3.06 -7.18
C ALA A 4 23.22 -1.63 -6.95
N HIS A 5 22.70 -0.98 -8.00
CA HIS A 5 22.16 0.38 -7.90
C HIS A 5 20.82 0.40 -7.15
N ALA A 6 19.91 -0.52 -7.46
CA ALA A 6 18.65 -0.69 -6.73
C ALA A 6 18.90 -1.06 -5.26
N GLN A 7 19.91 -1.89 -4.99
CA GLN A 7 20.28 -2.28 -3.62
C GLN A 7 20.84 -1.11 -2.82
N ALA A 8 21.66 -0.24 -3.42
CA ALA A 8 22.14 0.97 -2.78
C ALA A 8 21.03 2.00 -2.56
N GLN A 9 20.13 2.16 -3.53
CA GLN A 9 19.00 3.10 -3.46
C GLN A 9 18.00 2.75 -2.35
N CYS A 10 17.80 1.46 -2.08
CA CYS A 10 16.83 1.00 -1.08
C CYS A 10 17.43 0.69 0.31
N ALA A 11 18.74 0.88 0.51
CA ALA A 11 19.34 0.75 1.84
C ALA A 11 18.71 1.70 2.89
N PRO A 12 18.39 2.99 2.56
CA PRO A 12 17.72 3.88 3.50
C PRO A 12 16.35 3.38 3.96
N ALA A 13 15.58 2.72 3.09
CA ALA A 13 14.28 2.15 3.45
C ALA A 13 14.42 1.03 4.51
N VAL A 14 15.48 0.22 4.43
CA VAL A 14 15.78 -0.82 5.43
C VAL A 14 16.19 -0.20 6.76
N ASP A 15 16.99 0.87 6.74
CA ASP A 15 17.39 1.55 7.99
C ASP A 15 16.19 2.23 8.66
N LEU A 16 15.30 2.84 7.87
CA LEU A 16 14.02 3.34 8.36
C LEU A 16 13.16 2.20 8.94
N ALA A 17 13.04 1.08 8.23
CA ALA A 17 12.30 -0.10 8.69
C ALA A 17 12.82 -0.59 10.05
N LYS A 18 14.14 -0.70 10.24
CA LYS A 18 14.75 -1.06 11.54
C LYS A 18 14.41 -0.04 12.63
N LYS A 19 14.49 1.27 12.31
CA LYS A 19 14.21 2.36 13.26
C LYS A 19 12.77 2.32 13.76
N ILE A 20 11.81 2.03 12.88
CA ILE A 20 10.37 2.03 13.22
C ILE A 20 9.84 0.65 13.61
N ALA A 21 10.63 -0.42 13.49
CA ALA A 21 10.22 -1.79 13.84
C ALA A 21 9.59 -1.94 15.24
N PRO A 22 10.05 -1.24 16.30
CA PRO A 22 9.38 -1.29 17.61
C PRO A 22 7.95 -0.75 17.64
N LEU A 23 7.51 -0.04 16.60
CA LEU A 23 6.15 0.47 16.43
C LEU A 23 5.24 -0.56 15.73
N ALA A 24 5.78 -1.62 15.13
CA ALA A 24 5.01 -2.70 14.53
C ALA A 24 4.46 -3.63 15.63
N LYS A 25 3.44 -3.16 16.35
CA LYS A 25 2.80 -3.83 17.48
C LYS A 25 1.29 -3.62 17.46
N GLY A 26 0.58 -4.32 18.35
CA GLY A 26 -0.88 -4.22 18.46
C GLY A 26 -1.55 -4.55 17.12
N GLU A 27 -2.38 -3.62 16.64
CA GLU A 27 -3.18 -3.76 15.40
C GLU A 27 -2.33 -3.89 14.12
N VAL A 28 -1.04 -3.57 14.19
CA VAL A 28 -0.09 -3.71 13.07
C VAL A 28 1.08 -4.64 13.39
N ALA A 29 0.96 -5.51 14.41
CA ALA A 29 1.99 -6.47 14.80
C ALA A 29 2.32 -7.50 13.71
N ALA A 30 1.41 -7.72 12.77
CA ALA A 30 1.60 -8.63 11.64
C ALA A 30 2.44 -8.04 10.49
N LEU A 31 2.85 -6.78 10.58
CA LEU A 31 3.78 -6.19 9.61
C LEU A 31 5.14 -6.89 9.67
N THR A 32 5.61 -7.31 8.50
CA THR A 32 6.98 -7.76 8.30
C THR A 32 7.81 -6.57 7.82
N MET A 33 8.76 -6.15 8.64
CA MET A 33 9.67 -5.04 8.31
C MET A 33 10.72 -5.47 7.28
N ALA A 34 11.10 -4.57 6.37
CA ALA A 34 12.14 -4.84 5.39
C ALA A 34 13.50 -5.08 6.07
N THR A 35 14.14 -6.21 5.75
CA THR A 35 15.47 -6.57 6.25
C THR A 35 16.55 -6.53 5.17
N ALA A 36 16.15 -6.45 3.90
CA ALA A 36 17.02 -6.35 2.75
C ALA A 36 16.49 -5.27 1.79
N PRO A 37 17.38 -4.56 1.07
CA PRO A 37 16.95 -3.53 0.13
C PRO A 37 16.10 -4.14 -0.99
N LEU A 38 14.88 -3.63 -1.18
CA LEU A 38 13.99 -4.07 -2.25
C LEU A 38 13.34 -2.87 -2.92
N GLN A 39 13.65 -2.69 -4.21
CA GLN A 39 12.92 -1.78 -5.09
C GLN A 39 11.66 -2.51 -5.58
N LEU A 40 10.48 -1.91 -5.37
CA LEU A 40 9.25 -2.49 -5.90
C LEU A 40 9.16 -2.32 -7.42
N PRO A 41 8.45 -3.23 -8.12
CA PRO A 41 8.06 -3.01 -9.51
C PRO A 41 7.31 -1.68 -9.64
N ASP A 42 7.49 -1.00 -10.77
CA ASP A 42 6.72 0.21 -11.08
C ASP A 42 5.28 -0.18 -11.46
N LEU A 43 4.47 -0.41 -10.43
CA LEU A 43 3.09 -0.89 -10.55
C LEU A 43 2.29 0.07 -11.44
N ALA A 44 1.62 -0.47 -12.45
CA ALA A 44 0.76 0.29 -13.35
C ALA A 44 -0.70 -0.09 -13.13
N PHE A 45 -1.55 0.90 -12.95
CA PHE A 45 -2.99 0.77 -12.68
C PHE A 45 -3.72 1.98 -13.28
N GLU A 46 -5.05 2.01 -13.20
CA GLU A 46 -5.89 3.09 -13.72
C GLU A 46 -6.54 3.85 -12.55
N ASP A 47 -6.75 5.16 -12.73
CA ASP A 47 -7.56 5.97 -11.81
C ASP A 47 -9.05 5.99 -12.20
N SER A 48 -9.86 6.78 -11.50
CA SER A 48 -11.31 6.89 -11.74
C SER A 48 -11.68 7.40 -13.13
N GLU A 49 -10.76 8.07 -13.82
CA GLU A 49 -10.94 8.58 -15.18
C GLU A 49 -10.42 7.59 -16.24
N GLY A 50 -9.88 6.43 -15.82
CA GLY A 50 -9.28 5.44 -16.70
C GLY A 50 -7.87 5.81 -17.14
N LYS A 51 -7.25 6.86 -16.55
CA LYS A 51 -5.88 7.24 -16.88
C LYS A 51 -4.93 6.26 -16.20
N THR A 52 -3.98 5.75 -16.97
CA THR A 52 -2.90 4.92 -16.42
C THR A 52 -2.03 5.75 -15.48
N ARG A 53 -1.92 5.29 -14.24
CA ARG A 53 -1.04 5.77 -13.20
C ARG A 53 0.07 4.76 -12.93
N LYS A 54 1.20 5.25 -12.43
CA LYS A 54 2.32 4.40 -12.02
C LYS A 54 2.80 4.73 -10.62
N LEU A 55 3.28 3.73 -9.87
CA LEU A 55 3.82 3.93 -8.52
C LEU A 55 4.94 4.98 -8.49
N SER A 56 5.76 5.07 -9.56
CA SER A 56 6.79 6.09 -9.70
C SER A 56 6.30 7.54 -9.68
N GLU A 57 5.01 7.79 -9.89
CA GLU A 57 4.41 9.14 -9.74
C GLU A 57 4.41 9.62 -8.28
N TRP A 58 4.50 8.71 -7.32
CA TRP A 58 4.57 9.02 -5.89
C TRP A 58 6.00 9.24 -5.38
N LYS A 59 6.99 9.38 -6.28
CA LYS A 59 8.36 9.65 -5.88
C LYS A 59 8.45 10.88 -4.97
N GLY A 60 9.13 10.73 -3.83
CA GLY A 60 9.25 11.73 -2.77
C GLY A 60 8.15 11.67 -1.71
N ARG A 61 7.15 10.81 -1.86
CA ARG A 61 6.04 10.60 -0.91
C ARG A 61 6.06 9.18 -0.37
N THR A 62 5.79 9.00 0.93
CA THR A 62 5.57 7.66 1.49
C THR A 62 4.18 7.18 1.09
N VAL A 63 4.05 5.93 0.68
CA VAL A 63 2.78 5.38 0.20
C VAL A 63 2.46 4.07 0.89
N LEU A 64 1.22 3.92 1.35
CA LEU A 64 0.66 2.62 1.70
C LEU A 64 -0.08 2.07 0.49
N VAL A 65 0.55 1.16 -0.26
CA VAL A 65 -0.07 0.47 -1.39
C VAL A 65 -0.88 -0.69 -0.85
N ASN A 66 -2.19 -0.71 -1.09
CA ASN A 66 -3.08 -1.81 -0.70
C ASN A 66 -3.68 -2.47 -1.93
N LEU A 67 -3.71 -3.81 -1.96
CA LEU A 67 -4.44 -4.58 -2.94
C LEU A 67 -5.71 -5.15 -2.33
N TRP A 68 -6.85 -4.80 -2.91
CA TRP A 68 -8.16 -5.25 -2.42
C TRP A 68 -9.06 -5.72 -3.57
N ALA A 69 -10.08 -6.51 -3.23
CA ALA A 69 -11.10 -6.92 -4.18
C ALA A 69 -12.44 -7.15 -3.50
N THR A 70 -13.55 -7.00 -4.23
CA THR A 70 -14.90 -7.12 -3.66
C THR A 70 -15.23 -8.56 -3.23
N TRP A 71 -14.64 -9.55 -3.89
CA TRP A 71 -14.77 -10.96 -3.54
C TRP A 71 -13.95 -11.35 -2.30
N CYS A 72 -13.02 -10.49 -1.88
CA CYS A 72 -12.23 -10.68 -0.67
C CYS A 72 -12.94 -10.04 0.53
N VAL A 73 -13.57 -10.87 1.37
CA VAL A 73 -14.26 -10.43 2.59
C VAL A 73 -13.35 -9.64 3.55
N PRO A 74 -12.14 -10.11 3.92
CA PRO A 74 -11.29 -9.34 4.84
C PRO A 74 -10.84 -8.00 4.24
N CYS A 75 -10.60 -7.96 2.92
CA CYS A 75 -10.27 -6.72 2.24
C CYS A 75 -11.38 -5.66 2.41
N ARG A 76 -12.64 -6.03 2.13
CA ARG A 76 -13.78 -5.11 2.30
C ARG A 76 -13.92 -4.61 3.73
N LYS A 77 -13.57 -5.42 4.73
CA LYS A 77 -13.67 -5.05 6.15
C LYS A 77 -12.66 -3.98 6.57
N GLU A 78 -11.45 -3.96 6.00
CA GLU A 78 -10.42 -2.96 6.33
C GLU A 78 -10.54 -1.65 5.53
N MET A 79 -11.33 -1.62 4.45
CA MET A 79 -11.46 -0.42 3.62
C MET A 79 -11.91 0.85 4.38
N PRO A 80 -12.85 0.80 5.35
CA PRO A 80 -13.15 1.96 6.19
C PRO A 80 -11.96 2.46 7.02
N ALA A 81 -11.11 1.55 7.52
CA ALA A 81 -9.91 1.91 8.26
C ALA A 81 -8.87 2.58 7.36
N LEU A 82 -8.72 2.11 6.11
CA LEU A 82 -7.87 2.75 5.09
C LEU A 82 -8.38 4.14 4.69
N ASP A 83 -9.70 4.29 4.52
CA ASP A 83 -10.31 5.59 4.22
C ASP A 83 -10.09 6.60 5.36
N LYS A 84 -10.23 6.14 6.61
CA LYS A 84 -9.96 6.98 7.78
C LYS A 84 -8.48 7.32 7.94
N LEU A 85 -7.58 6.38 7.62
CA LEU A 85 -6.13 6.64 7.59
C LEU A 85 -5.80 7.72 6.57
N GLN A 86 -6.37 7.63 5.36
CA GLN A 86 -6.21 8.63 4.31
C GLN A 86 -6.79 9.99 4.75
N GLU A 87 -7.93 10.02 5.44
CA GLU A 87 -8.46 11.26 6.02
C GLU A 87 -7.49 11.89 7.04
N THR A 88 -6.84 11.07 7.85
CA THR A 88 -6.04 11.52 8.99
C THR A 88 -4.64 11.97 8.59
N LEU A 89 -4.00 11.25 7.66
CA LEU A 89 -2.59 11.45 7.31
C LEU A 89 -2.36 11.79 5.83
N GLY A 90 -3.37 11.65 4.97
CA GLY A 90 -3.23 11.94 3.54
C GLY A 90 -2.82 13.38 3.28
N GLY A 91 -1.82 13.59 2.42
CA GLY A 91 -1.28 14.91 2.14
C GLY A 91 -0.01 14.89 1.28
N ALA A 92 0.83 15.91 1.46
CA ALA A 92 2.03 16.08 0.64
C ALA A 92 3.06 14.95 0.84
N ASP A 93 3.21 14.45 2.07
CA ASP A 93 4.23 13.48 2.47
C ASP A 93 3.71 12.03 2.58
N PHE A 94 2.37 11.81 2.56
CA PHE A 94 1.77 10.48 2.66
C PHE A 94 0.49 10.31 1.83
N GLU A 95 0.28 9.10 1.27
CA GLU A 95 -0.98 8.72 0.61
C GLU A 95 -1.26 7.21 0.73
N VAL A 96 -2.54 6.87 0.87
CA VAL A 96 -3.05 5.50 0.73
C VAL A 96 -3.44 5.26 -0.73
N VAL A 97 -2.77 4.30 -1.38
CA VAL A 97 -3.05 3.88 -2.76
C VAL A 97 -3.71 2.51 -2.71
N ALA A 98 -5.04 2.49 -2.54
CA ALA A 98 -5.84 1.27 -2.49
C ALA A 98 -6.30 0.86 -3.89
N ILE A 99 -5.63 -0.14 -4.48
CA ILE A 99 -5.83 -0.60 -5.84
C ILE A 99 -6.79 -1.79 -5.85
N ASN A 100 -7.95 -1.59 -6.47
CA ASN A 100 -8.90 -2.66 -6.72
C ASN A 100 -8.38 -3.60 -7.81
N ILE A 101 -8.48 -4.91 -7.59
CA ILE A 101 -8.07 -5.93 -8.57
C ILE A 101 -9.24 -6.83 -9.05
N ASP A 102 -10.48 -6.34 -8.97
CA ASP A 102 -11.61 -7.05 -9.56
C ASP A 102 -11.44 -7.08 -11.10
N THR A 103 -11.35 -8.29 -11.64
CA THR A 103 -11.20 -8.53 -13.08
C THR A 103 -12.54 -8.69 -13.79
N ARG A 104 -13.62 -8.84 -13.02
CA ARG A 104 -15.00 -9.00 -13.49
C ARG A 104 -15.86 -7.93 -12.83
N ASP A 105 -16.80 -7.37 -13.59
CA ASP A 105 -17.74 -6.35 -13.13
C ASP A 105 -17.07 -5.11 -12.51
N PRO A 106 -16.63 -4.14 -13.35
CA PRO A 106 -15.94 -2.94 -12.88
C PRO A 106 -16.83 -1.98 -12.07
N GLU A 107 -18.15 -2.18 -12.03
CA GLU A 107 -19.07 -1.31 -11.30
C GLU A 107 -19.23 -1.76 -9.83
N LYS A 108 -19.10 -3.07 -9.57
CA LYS A 108 -19.16 -3.62 -8.21
C LYS A 108 -18.22 -2.95 -7.19
N PRO A 109 -16.92 -2.73 -7.47
CA PRO A 109 -16.05 -2.04 -6.51
C PRO A 109 -16.44 -0.57 -6.29
N LYS A 110 -16.89 0.14 -7.33
CA LYS A 110 -17.36 1.53 -7.21
C LYS A 110 -18.62 1.61 -6.34
N ASN A 111 -19.56 0.71 -6.57
CA ASN A 111 -20.79 0.61 -5.77
C ASN A 111 -20.47 0.31 -4.31
N PHE A 112 -19.53 -0.61 -4.05
CA PHE A 112 -19.08 -0.88 -2.68
C PHE A 112 -18.52 0.37 -1.98
N LEU A 113 -17.63 1.13 -2.62
CA LEU A 113 -17.08 2.36 -2.05
C LEU A 113 -18.18 3.37 -1.72
N LYS A 114 -19.16 3.51 -2.63
CA LYS A 114 -20.32 4.40 -2.45
C LYS A 114 -21.23 3.96 -1.30
N GLU A 115 -21.59 2.68 -1.24
CA GLU A 115 -22.46 2.11 -0.20
C GLU A 115 -21.81 2.17 1.19
N ALA A 116 -20.49 1.96 1.25
CA ALA A 116 -19.71 2.10 2.48
C ALA A 116 -19.33 3.55 2.82
N ALA A 117 -19.78 4.53 2.02
CA ALA A 117 -19.51 5.96 2.19
C ALA A 117 -18.01 6.31 2.27
N LEU A 118 -17.16 5.56 1.57
CA LEU A 118 -15.72 5.75 1.52
C LEU A 118 -15.38 6.80 0.46
N THR A 119 -14.99 7.99 0.90
CA THR A 119 -14.88 9.18 0.04
C THR A 119 -13.50 9.82 0.04
N LYS A 120 -12.58 9.32 0.86
CA LYS A 120 -11.23 9.87 1.04
C LYS A 120 -10.23 9.11 0.17
N LEU A 121 -10.47 7.83 -0.08
CA LEU A 121 -9.69 7.04 -1.03
C LEU A 121 -10.03 7.42 -2.47
N ALA A 122 -9.00 7.68 -3.26
CA ALA A 122 -9.13 7.69 -4.71
C ALA A 122 -9.46 6.29 -5.23
N TYR A 123 -10.25 6.20 -6.30
CA TYR A 123 -10.54 4.91 -6.94
C TYR A 123 -9.42 4.55 -7.91
N PHE A 124 -8.51 3.69 -7.46
CA PHE A 124 -7.52 3.05 -8.31
C PHE A 124 -7.92 1.61 -8.61
N HIS A 125 -7.68 1.15 -9.83
CA HIS A 125 -8.01 -0.21 -10.23
C HIS A 125 -7.06 -0.79 -11.27
N ASP A 126 -6.91 -2.10 -11.27
CA ASP A 126 -6.25 -2.86 -12.32
C ASP A 126 -7.09 -4.08 -12.69
N ARG A 127 -7.84 -3.94 -13.79
CA ARG A 127 -8.76 -4.97 -14.28
C ARG A 127 -8.05 -6.23 -14.78
N LYS A 128 -6.72 -6.18 -14.94
CA LYS A 128 -5.89 -7.33 -15.33
C LYS A 128 -5.30 -8.05 -14.12
N ALA A 129 -5.42 -7.48 -12.91
CA ALA A 129 -4.74 -7.94 -11.70
C ALA A 129 -3.22 -8.17 -11.90
N LYS A 130 -2.62 -7.42 -12.83
CA LYS A 130 -1.19 -7.40 -13.15
C LYS A 130 -0.38 -6.89 -11.95
N VAL A 131 -0.87 -5.90 -11.22
CA VAL A 131 -0.23 -5.38 -9.99
C VAL A 131 -0.06 -6.47 -8.93
N PHE A 132 -1.03 -7.40 -8.81
CA PHE A 132 -0.92 -8.56 -7.92
C PHE A 132 0.17 -9.52 -8.39
N GLN A 133 0.25 -9.80 -9.70
CA GLN A 133 1.32 -10.66 -10.24
C GLN A 133 2.71 -10.04 -10.08
N ASP A 134 2.82 -8.72 -10.23
CA ASP A 134 4.09 -8.00 -10.08
C ASP A 134 4.57 -8.05 -8.63
N LEU A 135 3.69 -7.80 -7.67
CA LEU A 135 4.02 -7.95 -6.24
C LEU A 135 4.24 -9.41 -5.85
N LYS A 136 3.52 -10.36 -6.43
CA LYS A 136 3.75 -11.80 -6.20
C LYS A 136 5.13 -12.23 -6.68
N SER A 137 5.56 -11.73 -7.85
CA SER A 137 6.89 -12.00 -8.41
C SER A 137 8.02 -11.42 -7.55
N ALA A 138 7.75 -10.33 -6.83
CA ALA A 138 8.64 -9.77 -5.81
C ALA A 138 8.53 -10.44 -4.43
N GLY A 139 7.67 -11.46 -4.28
CA GLY A 139 7.45 -12.17 -3.02
C GLY A 139 6.69 -11.34 -1.97
N ARG A 140 5.83 -10.41 -2.40
CA ARG A 140 5.06 -9.51 -1.51
C ARG A 140 3.55 -9.71 -1.55
N ALA A 141 3.00 -10.33 -2.59
CA ALA A 141 1.59 -10.71 -2.64
C ALA A 141 1.39 -12.21 -2.37
N LEU A 142 1.41 -12.58 -1.09
CA LEU A 142 1.24 -13.97 -0.63
C LEU A 142 -0.23 -14.32 -0.29
N GLY A 143 -1.09 -13.30 -0.16
CA GLY A 143 -2.50 -13.45 0.18
C GLY A 143 -3.29 -12.17 -0.11
N MET A 144 -4.57 -12.16 0.24
CA MET A 144 -5.42 -10.98 0.12
C MET A 144 -6.10 -10.67 1.48
N PRO A 145 -6.16 -9.39 1.90
CA PRO A 145 -5.49 -8.25 1.28
C PRO A 145 -3.95 -8.36 1.41
N THR A 146 -3.25 -7.58 0.61
CA THR A 146 -1.81 -7.35 0.75
C THR A 146 -1.61 -5.85 0.82
N SER A 147 -0.89 -5.37 1.84
CA SER A 147 -0.47 -3.97 1.93
C SER A 147 1.05 -3.87 2.02
N VAL A 148 1.62 -2.94 1.27
CA VAL A 148 3.06 -2.65 1.25
C VAL A 148 3.27 -1.18 1.56
N LEU A 149 4.06 -0.89 2.59
CA LEU A 149 4.51 0.46 2.92
C LEU A 149 5.78 0.77 2.13
N VAL A 150 5.75 1.86 1.36
CA VAL A 150 6.77 2.22 0.37
C VAL A 150 7.30 3.61 0.69
N ASP A 151 8.62 3.79 0.60
CA ASP A 151 9.26 5.09 0.76
C ASP A 151 9.17 5.97 -0.51
N GLY A 152 9.64 7.21 -0.41
CA GLY A 152 9.69 8.14 -1.55
C GLY A 152 10.63 7.75 -2.69
N ALA A 153 11.43 6.70 -2.55
CA ALA A 153 12.27 6.16 -3.63
C ALA A 153 11.60 4.96 -4.34
N GLY A 154 10.43 4.50 -3.89
CA GLY A 154 9.76 3.30 -4.39
C GLY A 154 10.32 2.01 -3.79
N CYS A 155 10.98 2.12 -2.63
CA CYS A 155 11.57 1.01 -1.91
C CYS A 155 10.66 0.54 -0.77
N GLU A 156 10.65 -0.76 -0.51
CA GLU A 156 9.85 -1.34 0.57
C GLU A 156 10.37 -0.93 1.96
N ILE A 157 9.45 -0.49 2.83
CA ILE A 157 9.66 -0.32 4.27
C ILE A 157 9.10 -1.53 5.04
N ALA A 158 7.88 -1.96 4.70
CA ALA A 158 7.21 -3.09 5.36
C ALA A 158 6.12 -3.68 4.48
N THR A 159 5.74 -4.93 4.76
CA THR A 159 4.62 -5.61 4.09
C THR A 159 3.78 -6.39 5.09
N ILE A 160 2.47 -6.48 4.84
CA ILE A 160 1.52 -7.33 5.56
C ILE A 160 0.64 -8.10 4.57
N ALA A 161 0.49 -9.40 4.81
CA ALA A 161 -0.47 -10.25 4.13
C ALA A 161 -1.62 -10.54 5.10
N GLY A 162 -2.77 -9.91 4.87
CA GLY A 162 -3.91 -9.90 5.78
C GLY A 162 -4.36 -8.48 6.15
N PRO A 163 -5.56 -8.34 6.75
CA PRO A 163 -6.10 -7.03 7.10
C PRO A 163 -5.44 -6.47 8.36
N ALA A 164 -5.53 -5.15 8.55
CA ALA A 164 -5.18 -4.47 9.80
C ALA A 164 -6.15 -3.32 10.10
N GLU A 165 -6.24 -2.92 11.37
CA GLU A 165 -6.98 -1.71 11.77
C GLU A 165 -6.11 -0.47 11.53
N TRP A 166 -6.06 -0.04 10.26
CA TRP A 166 -5.19 1.05 9.78
C TRP A 166 -5.49 2.43 10.37
N ALA A 167 -6.67 2.62 10.96
CA ALA A 167 -7.03 3.86 11.66
C ALA A 167 -6.68 3.83 13.16
N SER A 168 -6.12 2.73 13.66
CA SER A 168 -5.69 2.62 15.06
C SER A 168 -4.53 3.56 15.40
N ASP A 169 -4.38 3.85 16.70
CA ASP A 169 -3.26 4.62 17.22
C ASP A 169 -1.90 4.00 16.89
N ASP A 170 -1.80 2.66 16.89
CA ASP A 170 -0.57 1.95 16.56
C ASP A 170 -0.21 2.13 15.09
N ALA A 171 -1.19 1.95 14.18
CA ALA A 171 -1.02 2.18 12.75
C ALA A 171 -0.63 3.64 12.46
N ILE A 172 -1.35 4.61 13.03
CA ILE A 172 -1.08 6.04 12.84
C ILE A 172 0.34 6.40 13.32
N LYS A 173 0.77 5.90 14.49
CA LYS A 173 2.13 6.15 15.00
C LYS A 173 3.20 5.58 14.08
N LEU A 174 3.00 4.35 13.60
CA LEU A 174 3.93 3.70 12.68
C LEU A 174 4.04 4.48 11.36
N ILE A 175 2.91 4.84 10.73
CA ILE A 175 2.90 5.58 9.46
C ILE A 175 3.52 6.97 9.64
N LYS A 176 3.17 7.70 10.71
CA LYS A 176 3.80 9.00 11.01
C LYS A 176 5.32 8.88 11.13
N ALA A 177 5.81 7.85 11.83
CA ALA A 177 7.25 7.61 11.96
C ALA A 177 7.93 7.26 10.62
N ALA A 178 7.22 6.59 9.71
CA ALA A 178 7.70 6.31 8.35
C ALA A 178 7.68 7.54 7.43
N THR A 179 6.87 8.54 7.73
CA THR A 179 6.77 9.80 6.95
C THR A 179 7.65 10.92 7.49
N ALA A 180 8.16 10.78 8.72
CA ALA A 180 8.99 11.80 9.37
C ALA A 180 10.37 11.86 8.70
N LYS A 181 10.68 13.03 8.13
CA LYS A 181 11.99 13.36 7.54
C LYS A 181 13.09 13.39 8.60
#